data_AF-A0A925JUJ6-F1
#
_entry.id   AF-A0A925JUJ6-F1
#
_cell.length_a   1.000
_cell.length_b   1.000
_cell.length_c   1.000
_cell.angle_alpha   90.00
_cell.angle_beta   90.00
_cell.angle_gamma   90.00
#
_symmetry.space_group_name_H-M   'P 1'
#
loop_
_entity.id
_entity.type
_entity.pdbx_description
1 polymer ?
#
loop_
_entity_poly.entity_id
_entity_poly.type
_entity_poly.pdbx_seq_one_letter_code
_entity_poly.pdbx_strand_id
1 'polypeptide(L)'
;EAYVKIKTGEPTVALRQIVGANAQEIAVIASGVTVMFQLMPNQLYPSIRVDGESGANWLMWDPRLERDSEPAGPYTLNDPYSIYRERSGRLGLLNHSEFEADAVLIRNGVWASNTRLRLRRILANIDRSEQFHTRTVGDYVHPQTYLITGSGLDTTVQARQNFQQRTVYGVQLNSEGLPQRIVGQGDGTVAVASGRAFEPHANCQGRIVLRGIEHAAAFNNGLVITGMLSMIRRARQSAGDQTW
;
A
#
# COMPACT_ATOMS: atom_id res chain seq x y z
N GLU A 1 -3.28 2.21 -0.87
CA GLU A 1 -3.29 2.00 -2.33
C GLU A 1 -2.75 0.63 -2.76
N ALA A 2 -1.45 0.35 -2.55
CA ALA A 2 -0.80 -0.85 -3.07
C ALA A 2 -1.49 -2.19 -2.67
N TYR A 3 -1.83 -2.35 -1.39
CA TYR A 3 -2.53 -3.55 -0.89
C TYR A 3 -3.89 -3.74 -1.59
N VAL A 4 -4.73 -2.71 -1.60
CA VAL A 4 -6.06 -2.75 -2.22
C VAL A 4 -5.95 -3.09 -3.69
N LYS A 5 -4.96 -2.53 -4.41
CA LYS A 5 -4.79 -2.77 -5.83
C LYS A 5 -4.48 -4.22 -6.17
N ILE A 6 -3.56 -4.86 -5.43
CA ILE A 6 -3.29 -6.29 -5.62
C ILE A 6 -4.56 -7.11 -5.32
N LYS A 7 -5.34 -6.68 -4.32
CA LYS A 7 -6.54 -7.40 -3.87
C LYS A 7 -7.75 -7.30 -4.78
N THR A 8 -8.12 -6.09 -5.17
CA THR A 8 -9.34 -5.85 -5.94
C THR A 8 -9.10 -5.92 -7.45
N GLY A 9 -7.85 -5.72 -7.88
CA GLY A 9 -7.55 -5.53 -9.30
C GLY A 9 -8.06 -4.21 -9.87
N GLU A 10 -8.60 -3.31 -9.04
CA GLU A 10 -9.25 -2.10 -9.53
C GLU A 10 -8.27 -1.16 -10.25
N PRO A 11 -8.69 -0.56 -11.39
CA PRO A 11 -7.89 0.41 -12.11
C PRO A 11 -7.88 1.74 -11.35
N THR A 12 -6.88 1.94 -10.49
CA THR A 12 -6.63 3.24 -9.86
C THR A 12 -5.74 4.15 -10.69
N VAL A 13 -5.91 5.48 -10.57
CA VAL A 13 -5.32 6.51 -11.45
C VAL A 13 -3.81 6.31 -11.67
N ALA A 14 -3.02 6.21 -10.59
CA ALA A 14 -1.56 6.17 -10.71
C ALA A 14 -0.97 4.82 -11.15
N LEU A 15 -1.61 3.70 -10.77
CA LEU A 15 -1.07 2.37 -11.06
C LEU A 15 -1.74 1.71 -12.28
N ARG A 16 -2.80 2.32 -12.86
CA ARG A 16 -3.52 1.80 -14.04
C ARG A 16 -2.60 1.70 -15.25
N GLN A 17 -1.58 2.54 -15.31
CA GLN A 17 -0.63 2.58 -16.43
C GLN A 17 0.49 1.53 -16.32
N ILE A 18 0.73 0.94 -15.14
CA ILE A 18 2.00 0.26 -14.85
C ILE A 18 1.84 -1.25 -14.58
N VAL A 19 0.74 -1.71 -13.96
CA VAL A 19 0.76 -3.03 -13.29
C VAL A 19 -0.31 -4.02 -13.76
N GLY A 20 -1.32 -3.61 -14.52
CA GLY A 20 -2.38 -4.50 -15.01
C GLY A 20 -3.80 -3.96 -14.76
N ALA A 21 -4.80 -4.68 -15.27
CA ALA A 21 -6.22 -4.29 -15.19
C ALA A 21 -7.09 -5.22 -14.33
N ASN A 22 -6.50 -6.24 -13.70
CA ASN A 22 -7.15 -7.11 -12.73
C ASN A 22 -6.13 -7.68 -11.73
N ALA A 23 -6.62 -8.34 -10.68
CA ALA A 23 -5.80 -8.84 -9.58
C ALA A 23 -4.75 -9.86 -10.04
N GLN A 24 -5.12 -10.79 -10.94
CA GLN A 24 -4.21 -11.82 -11.46
C GLN A 24 -3.08 -11.21 -12.29
N GLU A 25 -3.39 -10.28 -13.19
CA GLU A 25 -2.39 -9.58 -14.00
C GLU A 25 -1.43 -8.76 -13.12
N ILE A 26 -1.97 -8.07 -12.12
CA ILE A 26 -1.18 -7.30 -11.15
C ILE A 26 -0.27 -8.22 -10.34
N ALA A 27 -0.76 -9.34 -9.84
CA ALA A 27 0.05 -10.31 -9.10
C ALA A 27 1.19 -10.88 -9.97
N VAL A 28 0.88 -11.20 -11.23
CA VAL A 28 1.83 -11.74 -12.20
C VAL A 28 2.92 -10.73 -12.56
N ILE A 29 2.57 -9.47 -12.80
CA ILE A 29 3.54 -8.41 -13.12
C ILE A 29 4.35 -8.04 -11.88
N ALA A 30 3.69 -7.85 -10.73
CA ALA A 30 4.35 -7.52 -9.46
C ALA A 30 5.39 -8.59 -9.07
N SER A 31 5.19 -9.87 -9.42
CA SER A 31 6.19 -10.92 -9.18
C SER A 31 7.59 -10.61 -9.71
N GLY A 32 7.71 -9.79 -10.76
CA GLY A 32 8.98 -9.36 -11.34
C GLY A 32 9.55 -8.06 -10.74
N VAL A 33 8.81 -7.35 -9.89
CA VAL A 33 9.13 -5.97 -9.47
C VAL A 33 9.17 -5.87 -7.95
N THR A 34 10.37 -6.01 -7.36
CA THR A 34 10.55 -5.98 -5.90
C THR A 34 10.04 -4.69 -5.26
N VAL A 35 10.27 -3.53 -5.90
CA VAL A 35 9.89 -2.21 -5.35
C VAL A 35 8.37 -2.04 -5.19
N MET A 36 7.53 -2.78 -5.92
CA MET A 36 6.07 -2.72 -5.75
C MET A 36 5.65 -3.13 -4.34
N PHE A 37 6.35 -4.10 -3.74
CA PHE A 37 6.07 -4.56 -2.39
C PHE A 37 6.63 -3.60 -1.33
N GLN A 38 7.57 -2.72 -1.69
CA GLN A 38 8.08 -1.69 -0.78
C GLN A 38 7.09 -0.51 -0.65
N LEU A 39 6.09 -0.43 -1.53
CA LEU A 39 4.98 0.52 -1.42
C LEU A 39 3.86 0.04 -0.49
N MET A 40 3.93 -1.21 -0.03
CA MET A 40 2.95 -1.74 0.90
C MET A 40 3.05 -1.04 2.25
N PRO A 41 1.93 -0.87 2.97
CA PRO A 41 1.96 -0.47 4.37
C PRO A 41 2.95 -1.32 5.17
N ASN A 42 3.67 -0.70 6.08
CA ASN A 42 4.63 -1.39 6.96
C ASN A 42 4.21 -1.20 8.42
N GLN A 43 5.00 -1.71 9.35
CA GLN A 43 4.76 -1.64 10.80
C GLN A 43 4.72 -0.19 11.34
N LEU A 44 5.22 0.78 10.59
CA LEU A 44 5.22 2.20 10.92
C LEU A 44 4.10 2.98 10.23
N TYR A 45 3.25 2.31 9.44
CA TYR A 45 2.19 2.99 8.72
C TYR A 45 1.20 3.62 9.71
N PRO A 46 0.95 4.94 9.64
CA PRO A 46 0.20 5.65 10.66
C PRO A 46 -1.28 5.26 10.65
N SER A 47 -1.90 5.22 11.83
CA SER A 47 -3.36 5.19 11.94
C SER A 47 -3.94 6.46 11.31
N ILE A 48 -4.98 6.28 10.52
CA ILE A 48 -5.61 7.31 9.70
C ILE A 48 -6.83 7.86 10.44
N ARG A 49 -7.21 9.10 10.12
CA ARG A 49 -8.54 9.62 10.48
C ARG A 49 -9.46 9.49 9.28
N VAL A 50 -10.59 8.80 9.45
CA VAL A 50 -11.66 8.72 8.47
C VAL A 50 -12.88 9.36 9.12
N ASP A 51 -13.47 10.36 8.48
CA ASP A 51 -14.74 10.99 8.89
C ASP A 51 -14.85 11.48 10.34
N GLY A 52 -13.76 12.03 10.89
CA GLY A 52 -13.74 12.57 12.26
C GLY A 52 -13.49 11.52 13.35
N GLU A 53 -13.48 10.23 13.01
CA GLU A 53 -13.01 9.17 13.90
C GLU A 53 -11.48 9.12 13.90
N SER A 54 -10.90 9.24 15.10
CA SER A 54 -9.46 9.11 15.30
C SER A 54 -9.09 7.63 15.39
N GLY A 55 -8.15 7.15 14.56
CA GLY A 55 -7.52 5.84 14.77
C GLY A 55 -7.94 4.71 13.81
N ALA A 56 -8.47 5.04 12.64
CA ALA A 56 -8.78 4.06 11.60
C ALA A 56 -7.50 3.44 11.03
N ASN A 57 -7.34 2.13 11.18
CA ASN A 57 -6.21 1.40 10.65
C ASN A 57 -6.20 1.34 9.11
N TRP A 58 -5.03 1.17 8.50
CA TRP A 58 -4.91 1.04 7.03
C TRP A 58 -5.62 -0.19 6.47
N LEU A 59 -5.84 -1.20 7.32
CA LEU A 59 -6.62 -2.39 7.03
C LEU A 59 -7.52 -2.71 8.22
N MET A 60 -8.78 -3.03 7.93
CA MET A 60 -9.73 -3.61 8.87
C MET A 60 -10.28 -4.90 8.28
N TRP A 61 -10.62 -5.87 9.12
CA TRP A 61 -11.21 -7.12 8.67
C TRP A 61 -12.25 -7.63 9.67
N ASP A 62 -13.18 -8.42 9.14
CA ASP A 62 -14.08 -9.22 9.97
C ASP A 62 -13.27 -10.31 10.70
N PRO A 63 -13.33 -10.40 12.04
CA PRO A 63 -12.55 -11.39 12.81
C PRO A 63 -12.82 -12.85 12.42
N ARG A 64 -13.97 -13.15 11.80
CA ARG A 64 -14.26 -14.50 11.31
C ARG A 64 -13.28 -14.94 10.23
N LEU A 65 -12.74 -13.99 9.44
CA LEU A 65 -11.73 -14.29 8.42
C LEU A 65 -10.44 -14.84 9.02
N GLU A 66 -10.06 -14.43 10.23
CA GLU A 66 -8.83 -14.92 10.87
C GLU A 66 -8.90 -16.41 11.20
N ARG A 67 -10.07 -16.90 11.61
CA ARG A 67 -10.28 -18.31 11.96
C ARG A 67 -10.16 -19.21 10.75
N ASP A 68 -10.58 -18.69 9.60
CA ASP A 68 -10.58 -19.44 8.35
C ASP A 68 -9.31 -19.17 7.51
N SER A 69 -8.41 -18.31 7.97
CA SER A 69 -7.13 -18.01 7.30
C SER A 69 -6.12 -19.16 7.43
N GLU A 70 -5.08 -19.14 6.60
CA GLU A 70 -4.00 -20.13 6.62
C GLU A 70 -2.61 -19.49 6.74
N PRO A 71 -1.93 -19.59 7.90
CA PRO A 71 -2.43 -20.16 9.16
C PRO A 71 -3.59 -19.34 9.76
N ALA A 72 -4.33 -19.94 10.70
CA ALA A 72 -5.30 -19.18 11.46
C ALA A 72 -4.61 -18.09 12.30
N GLY A 73 -5.30 -16.98 12.54
CA GLY A 73 -4.79 -15.84 13.32
C GLY A 73 -4.52 -16.14 14.81
N PRO A 74 -4.18 -15.12 15.61
CA PRO A 74 -4.46 -13.70 15.36
C PRO A 74 -3.46 -13.03 14.41
N TYR A 75 -3.95 -12.06 13.63
CA TYR A 75 -3.11 -11.18 12.82
C TYR A 75 -3.03 -9.79 13.46
N THR A 76 -1.93 -9.06 13.21
CA THR A 76 -1.72 -7.72 13.75
C THR A 76 -1.12 -6.80 12.71
N LEU A 77 -1.51 -5.53 12.75
CA LEU A 77 -0.97 -4.51 11.86
C LEU A 77 0.45 -4.06 12.20
N ASN A 78 0.94 -4.43 13.39
CA ASN A 78 2.35 -4.28 13.76
C ASN A 78 3.24 -5.30 13.04
N ASP A 79 2.65 -6.36 12.50
CA ASP A 79 3.30 -7.34 11.63
C ASP A 79 2.48 -7.49 10.33
N PRO A 80 2.53 -6.49 9.44
CA PRO A 80 1.78 -6.54 8.20
C PRO A 80 2.27 -7.64 7.25
N TYR A 81 3.48 -8.15 7.43
CA TYR A 81 4.05 -9.14 6.52
C TYR A 81 3.53 -10.55 6.79
N SER A 82 3.17 -10.91 8.03
CA SER A 82 2.41 -12.16 8.26
C SER A 82 1.04 -12.11 7.58
N ILE A 83 0.37 -10.95 7.60
CA ILE A 83 -0.85 -10.73 6.83
C ILE A 83 -0.55 -10.95 5.35
N TYR A 84 0.44 -10.28 4.76
CA TYR A 84 0.72 -10.40 3.33
C TYR A 84 1.02 -11.81 2.83
N ARG A 85 1.57 -12.67 3.70
CA ARG A 85 1.90 -14.08 3.42
C ARG A 85 0.77 -15.07 3.69
N GLU A 86 -0.34 -14.63 4.28
CA GLU A 86 -1.49 -15.49 4.58
C GLU A 86 -2.00 -16.14 3.29
N ARG A 87 -2.11 -17.46 3.30
CA ARG A 87 -2.10 -18.29 2.09
C ARG A 87 -3.44 -18.41 1.42
N SER A 88 -4.52 -18.32 2.19
CA SER A 88 -5.87 -18.50 1.68
C SER A 88 -6.39 -17.27 0.94
N GLY A 89 -5.71 -16.13 1.07
CA GLY A 89 -6.10 -14.89 0.42
C GLY A 89 -7.33 -14.24 1.06
N ARG A 90 -7.73 -14.64 2.26
CA ARG A 90 -8.78 -13.96 3.02
C ARG A 90 -8.29 -12.62 3.54
N LEU A 91 -7.09 -12.62 4.10
CA LEU A 91 -6.38 -11.42 4.54
C LEU A 91 -5.11 -11.20 3.72
N GLY A 92 -4.41 -12.27 3.35
CA GLY A 92 -3.13 -12.16 2.64
C GLY A 92 -3.29 -11.76 1.20
N LEU A 93 -2.23 -11.27 0.57
CA LEU A 93 -2.35 -10.55 -0.71
C LEU A 93 -3.05 -11.37 -1.80
N LEU A 94 -2.84 -12.68 -1.80
CA LEU A 94 -3.25 -13.60 -2.87
C LEU A 94 -3.75 -14.91 -2.27
N ASN A 95 -4.65 -15.59 -2.99
CA ASN A 95 -4.94 -16.98 -2.70
C ASN A 95 -3.87 -17.86 -3.37
N HIS A 96 -3.06 -18.55 -2.58
CA HIS A 96 -1.93 -19.33 -3.07
C HIS A 96 -2.36 -20.51 -3.94
N SER A 97 -3.54 -21.09 -3.70
CA SER A 97 -4.08 -22.21 -4.49
C SER A 97 -4.30 -21.83 -5.97
N GLU A 98 -4.55 -20.55 -6.27
CA GLU A 98 -4.66 -20.06 -7.65
C GLU A 98 -3.34 -20.19 -8.43
N PHE A 99 -2.21 -20.25 -7.72
CA PHE A 99 -0.87 -20.38 -8.28
C PHE A 99 -0.36 -21.83 -8.27
N GLU A 100 -1.19 -22.80 -7.92
CA GLU A 100 -0.84 -24.22 -8.02
C GLU A 100 -0.96 -24.78 -9.44
N ALA A 101 -1.76 -24.12 -10.30
CA ALA A 101 -1.97 -24.47 -11.71
C ALA A 101 -0.82 -23.98 -12.60
N ASP A 102 -0.29 -24.79 -13.54
CA ASP A 102 0.89 -24.42 -14.34
C ASP A 102 0.74 -23.15 -15.19
N ALA A 103 -0.50 -22.73 -15.46
CA ALA A 103 -0.83 -21.46 -16.10
C ALA A 103 -2.09 -20.83 -15.49
N VAL A 104 -2.14 -19.50 -15.47
CA VAL A 104 -3.32 -18.70 -15.08
C VAL A 104 -3.69 -17.74 -16.21
N LEU A 105 -4.98 -17.64 -16.51
CA LEU A 105 -5.49 -16.66 -17.46
C LEU A 105 -5.42 -15.28 -16.82
N ILE A 106 -4.65 -14.36 -17.42
CA ILE A 106 -4.49 -13.00 -16.89
C ILE A 106 -5.37 -11.98 -17.59
N ARG A 107 -5.70 -12.16 -18.88
CA ARG A 107 -6.62 -11.27 -19.63
C ARG A 107 -6.96 -11.85 -21.00
N ASN A 108 -8.22 -11.88 -21.44
CA ASN A 108 -8.63 -12.10 -22.86
C ASN A 108 -7.74 -13.07 -23.67
N GLY A 109 -7.59 -14.32 -23.22
CA GLY A 109 -6.76 -15.33 -23.90
C GLY A 109 -5.24 -15.23 -23.69
N VAL A 110 -4.76 -14.26 -22.90
CA VAL A 110 -3.37 -14.13 -22.44
C VAL A 110 -3.19 -14.92 -21.16
N TRP A 111 -2.22 -15.84 -21.19
CA TRP A 111 -1.90 -16.73 -20.08
C TRP A 111 -0.52 -16.40 -19.51
N ALA A 112 -0.40 -16.48 -18.19
CA ALA A 112 0.88 -16.49 -17.50
C ALA A 112 1.20 -17.93 -17.09
N SER A 113 2.31 -18.46 -17.61
CA SER A 113 2.84 -19.76 -17.18
C SER A 113 3.75 -19.65 -15.95
N ASN A 114 4.11 -20.81 -15.38
CA ASN A 114 5.02 -20.95 -14.24
C ASN A 114 4.54 -20.20 -13.00
N THR A 115 3.24 -20.25 -12.72
CA THR A 115 2.58 -19.55 -11.61
C THR A 115 3.21 -19.88 -10.25
N ARG A 116 3.65 -21.13 -10.02
CA ARG A 116 4.39 -21.52 -8.79
C ARG A 116 5.70 -20.77 -8.62
N LEU A 117 6.42 -20.50 -9.71
CA LEU A 117 7.63 -19.67 -9.68
C LEU A 117 7.27 -18.21 -9.39
N ARG A 118 6.15 -17.72 -9.93
CA ARG A 118 5.66 -16.36 -9.67
C ARG A 118 5.27 -16.18 -8.21
N LEU A 119 4.52 -17.11 -7.63
CA LEU A 119 4.20 -17.08 -6.20
C LEU A 119 5.47 -17.07 -5.35
N ARG A 120 6.46 -17.94 -5.65
CA ARG A 120 7.75 -17.92 -4.96
C ARG A 120 8.45 -16.56 -5.04
N ARG A 121 8.44 -15.90 -6.20
CA ARG A 121 9.01 -14.56 -6.36
C ARG A 121 8.25 -13.48 -5.60
N ILE A 122 6.92 -13.58 -5.55
CA ILE A 122 6.07 -12.67 -4.76
C ILE A 122 6.42 -12.78 -3.28
N LEU A 123 6.45 -14.01 -2.75
CA LEU A 123 6.82 -14.25 -1.35
C LEU A 123 8.23 -13.74 -1.04
N ALA A 124 9.20 -14.02 -1.92
CA ALA A 124 10.56 -13.50 -1.77
C ALA A 124 10.63 -11.95 -1.83
N ASN A 125 9.76 -11.30 -2.61
CA ASN A 125 9.67 -9.84 -2.63
C ASN A 125 9.04 -9.29 -1.33
N ILE A 126 8.06 -9.98 -0.75
CA ILE A 126 7.52 -9.63 0.58
C ILE A 126 8.64 -9.71 1.62
N ASP A 127 9.45 -10.78 1.62
CA ASP A 127 10.59 -10.94 2.54
C ASP A 127 11.63 -9.81 2.38
N ARG A 128 11.94 -9.44 1.13
CA ARG A 128 12.85 -8.32 0.84
C ARG A 128 12.29 -6.98 1.30
N SER A 129 10.98 -6.76 1.14
CA SER A 129 10.33 -5.55 1.62
C SER A 129 10.33 -5.47 3.14
N GLU A 130 10.06 -6.58 3.83
CA GLU A 130 10.17 -6.65 5.29
C GLU A 130 11.59 -6.29 5.73
N GLN A 131 12.61 -6.91 5.13
CA GLN A 131 14.00 -6.58 5.43
C GLN A 131 14.30 -5.09 5.17
N PHE A 132 13.82 -4.54 4.05
CA PHE A 132 14.05 -3.15 3.70
C PHE A 132 13.40 -2.19 4.70
N HIS A 133 12.12 -2.40 5.03
CA HIS A 133 11.36 -1.53 5.93
C HIS A 133 11.76 -1.67 7.40
N THR A 134 12.20 -2.86 7.84
CA THR A 134 12.52 -3.10 9.26
C THR A 134 14.00 -2.99 9.58
N ARG A 135 14.90 -3.32 8.63
CA ARG A 135 16.36 -3.39 8.89
C ARG A 135 17.17 -2.38 8.10
N THR A 136 16.78 -2.05 6.87
CA THR A 136 17.57 -1.15 6.01
C THR A 136 17.24 0.32 6.25
N VAL A 137 15.95 0.69 6.14
CA VAL A 137 15.50 2.07 6.35
C VAL A 137 15.00 2.25 7.77
N GLY A 138 14.21 1.29 8.30
CA GLY A 138 13.64 1.41 9.63
C GLY A 138 12.79 2.68 9.77
N ASP A 139 13.02 3.40 10.86
CA ASP A 139 12.43 4.71 11.16
C ASP A 139 13.38 5.88 10.83
N TYR A 140 14.45 5.66 10.05
CA TYR A 140 15.43 6.69 9.76
C TYR A 140 14.81 7.88 9.00
N VAL A 141 15.04 9.07 9.54
CA VAL A 141 14.72 10.36 8.92
C VAL A 141 15.95 11.26 8.98
N HIS A 142 16.39 11.82 7.85
CA HIS A 142 17.55 12.70 7.79
C HIS A 142 17.36 13.94 8.68
N PRO A 143 18.38 14.42 9.44
CA PRO A 143 18.27 15.58 10.36
C PRO A 143 17.67 16.85 9.77
N GLN A 144 17.80 17.04 8.45
CA GLN A 144 17.26 18.17 7.68
C GLN A 144 16.15 17.72 6.72
N THR A 145 15.16 16.99 7.22
CA THR A 145 14.02 16.56 6.40
C THR A 145 12.96 17.64 6.34
N TYR A 146 12.46 17.89 5.13
CA TYR A 146 11.29 18.73 4.87
C TYR A 146 10.28 17.94 4.05
N LEU A 147 9.00 18.04 4.42
CA LEU A 147 7.92 17.24 3.82
C LEU A 147 6.99 18.10 2.97
N ILE A 148 6.72 17.67 1.74
CA ILE A 148 5.65 18.21 0.90
C ILE A 148 4.66 17.08 0.65
N THR A 149 3.41 17.28 1.04
CA THR A 149 2.35 16.27 0.91
C THR A 149 1.18 16.81 0.10
N GLY A 150 0.69 16.04 -0.87
CA GLY A 150 -0.52 16.38 -1.60
C GLY A 150 -1.81 16.00 -0.84
N SER A 151 -2.88 16.75 -1.08
CA SER A 151 -4.22 16.54 -0.50
C SER A 151 -5.31 16.96 -1.48
N GLY A 152 -6.58 16.72 -1.15
CA GLY A 152 -7.71 17.20 -1.94
C GLY A 152 -8.10 16.31 -3.12
N LEU A 153 -7.44 15.16 -3.31
CA LEU A 153 -7.81 14.15 -4.30
C LEU A 153 -8.23 12.84 -3.62
N ASP A 154 -9.21 12.19 -4.23
CA ASP A 154 -9.76 10.90 -3.79
C ASP A 154 -8.70 9.81 -3.82
N THR A 155 -8.28 9.38 -2.63
CA THR A 155 -7.16 8.44 -2.46
C THR A 155 -7.57 7.28 -1.59
N THR A 156 -7.07 6.07 -1.87
CA THR A 156 -7.30 4.93 -0.97
C THR A 156 -6.60 5.18 0.36
N VAL A 157 -7.39 5.33 1.42
CA VAL A 157 -6.87 5.49 2.77
C VAL A 157 -6.94 4.18 3.55
N GLN A 158 -7.99 3.39 3.38
CA GLN A 158 -8.17 2.13 4.11
C GLN A 158 -8.65 1.02 3.18
N ALA A 159 -8.28 -0.22 3.52
CA ALA A 159 -8.87 -1.44 3.01
C ALA A 159 -9.77 -2.07 4.08
N ARG A 160 -10.95 -2.57 3.69
CA ARG A 160 -11.81 -3.38 4.56
C ARG A 160 -11.99 -4.78 3.95
N GLN A 161 -11.78 -5.84 4.72
CA GLN A 161 -12.08 -7.21 4.32
C GLN A 161 -13.37 -7.67 5.01
N ASN A 162 -14.44 -7.85 4.23
CA ASN A 162 -15.72 -8.32 4.74
C ASN A 162 -15.79 -9.85 4.60
N PHE A 163 -16.35 -10.51 5.62
CA PHE A 163 -16.59 -11.95 5.55
C PHE A 163 -17.75 -12.27 4.62
N GLN A 164 -17.52 -13.14 3.65
CA GLN A 164 -18.58 -13.79 2.86
C GLN A 164 -18.42 -15.30 2.93
N GLN A 165 -19.51 -16.02 3.16
CA GLN A 165 -19.54 -17.47 3.02
C GLN A 165 -20.85 -17.87 2.36
N ARG A 166 -20.75 -18.56 1.23
CA ARG A 166 -21.92 -18.98 0.45
C ARG A 166 -22.34 -20.38 0.87
N THR A 167 -23.63 -20.67 0.72
CA THR A 167 -24.20 -21.99 0.92
C THR A 167 -24.81 -22.46 -0.39
N VAL A 168 -24.45 -23.66 -0.83
CA VAL A 168 -24.98 -24.27 -2.07
C VAL A 168 -25.55 -25.64 -1.71
N TYR A 169 -26.84 -25.84 -1.97
CA TYR A 169 -27.58 -27.07 -1.60
C TYR A 169 -27.42 -27.48 -0.12
N GLY A 170 -27.34 -26.49 0.78
CA GLY A 170 -27.15 -26.74 2.22
C GLY A 170 -25.69 -26.95 2.65
N VAL A 171 -24.74 -27.02 1.72
CA VAL A 171 -23.30 -27.15 2.01
C VAL A 171 -22.66 -25.76 2.06
N GLN A 172 -21.98 -25.44 3.15
CA GLN A 172 -21.19 -24.22 3.27
C GLN A 172 -19.91 -24.35 2.43
N LEU A 173 -19.68 -23.39 1.55
CA LEU A 173 -18.42 -23.25 0.83
C LEU A 173 -17.36 -22.60 1.72
N ASN A 174 -16.13 -22.56 1.21
CA ASN A 174 -15.06 -21.80 1.84
C ASN A 174 -15.47 -20.34 1.99
N SER A 175 -15.17 -19.76 3.14
CA SER A 175 -15.30 -18.31 3.32
C SER A 175 -14.30 -17.55 2.45
N GLU A 176 -14.67 -16.33 2.09
CA GLU A 176 -13.89 -15.42 1.25
C GLU A 176 -13.79 -14.07 1.97
N GLY A 177 -12.62 -13.42 1.83
CA GLY A 177 -12.44 -12.02 2.21
C GLY A 177 -12.81 -11.13 1.03
N LEU A 178 -13.91 -10.38 1.14
CA LEU A 178 -14.30 -9.41 0.11
C LEU A 178 -13.62 -8.06 0.37
N PRO A 179 -12.67 -7.64 -0.49
CA PRO A 179 -11.98 -6.38 -0.32
C PRO A 179 -12.90 -5.21 -0.69
N GLN A 180 -12.94 -4.20 0.17
CA GLN A 180 -13.59 -2.91 -0.07
C GLN A 180 -12.55 -1.80 0.10
N ARG A 181 -12.50 -0.91 -0.88
CA ARG A 181 -11.70 0.31 -0.85
C ARG A 181 -12.44 1.40 -0.09
N ILE A 182 -11.78 2.05 0.88
CA ILE A 182 -12.26 3.27 1.53
C ILE A 182 -11.42 4.44 1.03
N VAL A 183 -12.11 5.47 0.55
CA VAL A 183 -11.52 6.66 -0.06
C VAL A 183 -11.49 7.80 0.96
N GLY A 184 -10.41 8.57 0.93
CA GLY A 184 -10.24 9.76 1.75
C GLY A 184 -9.23 10.71 1.11
N GLN A 185 -8.74 11.66 1.90
CA GLN A 185 -7.87 12.72 1.41
C GLN A 185 -6.45 12.21 1.08
N GLY A 186 -5.94 12.59 -0.09
CA GLY A 186 -4.56 12.34 -0.54
C GLY A 186 -4.27 13.05 -1.86
N ASP A 187 -3.27 12.54 -2.59
CA ASP A 187 -2.80 13.06 -3.87
C ASP A 187 -3.19 12.16 -5.06
N GLY A 188 -4.18 11.29 -4.89
CA GLY A 188 -4.62 10.28 -5.86
C GLY A 188 -3.85 8.96 -5.77
N THR A 189 -2.79 8.87 -4.95
CA THR A 189 -2.03 7.64 -4.71
C THR A 189 -1.68 7.43 -3.24
N VAL A 190 -1.08 8.46 -2.63
CA VAL A 190 -0.58 8.48 -1.26
C VAL A 190 -1.59 9.23 -0.39
N ALA A 191 -2.11 8.54 0.63
CA ALA A 191 -2.97 9.14 1.63
C ALA A 191 -2.23 10.25 2.39
N VAL A 192 -2.93 11.32 2.76
CA VAL A 192 -2.34 12.43 3.55
C VAL A 192 -1.66 11.89 4.83
N ALA A 193 -2.25 10.90 5.49
CA ALA A 193 -1.67 10.30 6.69
C ALA A 193 -0.27 9.70 6.44
N SER A 194 -0.10 8.97 5.34
CA SER A 194 1.19 8.38 4.96
C SER A 194 2.21 9.47 4.58
N GLY A 195 1.82 10.44 3.76
CA GLY A 195 2.70 11.55 3.38
C GLY A 195 3.14 12.42 4.57
N ARG A 196 2.41 12.38 5.69
CA ARG A 196 2.70 13.12 6.92
C ARG A 196 3.27 12.24 8.05
N ALA A 197 3.58 10.97 7.79
CA ALA A 197 3.97 10.00 8.81
C ALA A 197 5.16 10.48 9.67
N PHE A 198 6.09 11.22 9.06
CA PHE A 198 7.30 11.71 9.74
C PHE A 198 7.21 13.14 10.27
N GLU A 199 6.04 13.79 10.19
CA GLU A 199 5.87 15.14 10.76
C GLU A 199 6.16 15.24 12.27
N PRO A 200 5.85 14.22 13.10
CA PRO A 200 6.19 14.25 14.53
C PRO A 200 7.67 13.96 14.82
N HIS A 201 8.44 13.50 13.82
CA HIS A 201 9.82 13.11 14.02
C HIS A 201 10.71 14.34 14.29
N ALA A 202 11.64 14.25 15.25
CA ALA A 202 12.49 15.37 15.66
C ALA A 202 13.32 15.98 14.51
N ASN A 203 13.64 15.16 13.51
CA ASN A 203 14.39 15.56 12.33
C ASN A 203 13.53 16.23 11.22
N CYS A 204 12.21 16.34 11.39
CA CYS A 204 11.34 17.03 10.45
C CYS A 204 11.35 18.55 10.71
N GLN A 205 12.11 19.28 9.90
CA GLN A 205 12.34 20.73 10.04
C GLN A 205 11.23 21.60 9.45
N GLY A 206 10.38 21.02 8.60
CA GLY A 206 9.26 21.72 8.00
C GLY A 206 8.33 20.82 7.21
N ARG A 207 7.09 21.28 7.05
CA ARG A 207 6.02 20.55 6.38
C ARG A 207 5.12 21.51 5.62
N ILE A 208 4.68 21.10 4.44
CA ILE A 208 3.69 21.82 3.64
C ILE A 208 2.69 20.80 3.09
N VAL A 209 1.41 21.12 3.19
CA VAL A 209 0.34 20.36 2.54
C VAL A 209 -0.18 21.18 1.37
N LEU A 210 -0.13 20.63 0.17
CA LEU A 210 -0.61 21.27 -1.06
C LEU A 210 -1.90 20.60 -1.52
N ARG A 211 -2.91 21.38 -1.91
CA ARG A 211 -4.22 20.85 -2.32
C ARG A 211 -4.30 20.72 -3.85
N GLY A 212 -4.94 19.66 -4.33
CA GLY A 212 -5.24 19.42 -5.73
C GLY A 212 -4.02 18.98 -6.55
N ILE A 213 -2.96 18.50 -5.90
CA ILE A 213 -1.75 18.03 -6.56
C ILE A 213 -1.87 16.52 -6.78
N GLU A 214 -1.87 16.08 -8.02
CA GLU A 214 -1.80 14.66 -8.37
C GLU A 214 -0.38 14.14 -8.18
N HIS A 215 -0.25 12.96 -7.55
CA HIS A 215 1.03 12.31 -7.27
C HIS A 215 1.94 12.22 -8.50
N ALA A 216 1.39 11.75 -9.62
CA ALA A 216 2.13 11.55 -10.87
C ALA A 216 2.61 12.86 -11.52
N ALA A 217 1.94 13.98 -11.24
CA ALA A 217 2.24 15.29 -11.80
C ALA A 217 2.97 16.21 -10.81
N ALA A 218 3.22 15.76 -9.58
CA ALA A 218 3.67 16.60 -8.47
C ALA A 218 4.95 17.38 -8.80
N PHE A 219 5.97 16.72 -9.37
CA PHE A 219 7.26 17.36 -9.67
C PHE A 219 7.20 18.41 -10.78
N ASN A 220 6.18 18.38 -11.63
CA ASN A 220 5.98 19.37 -12.70
C ASN A 220 5.05 20.51 -12.25
N ASN A 221 4.52 20.46 -11.02
CA ASN A 221 3.59 21.46 -10.54
C ASN A 221 4.33 22.68 -9.95
N GLY A 222 3.97 23.89 -10.42
CA GLY A 222 4.59 25.14 -9.97
C GLY A 222 4.50 25.40 -8.46
N LEU A 223 3.45 24.93 -7.79
CA LEU A 223 3.31 25.06 -6.33
C LEU A 223 4.29 24.15 -5.59
N VAL A 224 4.48 22.92 -6.07
CA VAL A 224 5.46 21.98 -5.50
C VAL A 224 6.87 22.52 -5.70
N ILE A 225 7.19 23.01 -6.90
CA ILE A 225 8.47 23.64 -7.21
C ILE A 225 8.74 24.84 -6.29
N THR A 226 7.75 25.72 -6.11
CA THR A 226 7.85 26.87 -5.20
C THR A 226 8.07 26.42 -3.75
N GLY A 227 7.36 25.38 -3.31
CA GLY A 227 7.53 24.77 -1.98
C GLY A 227 8.94 24.22 -1.78
N MET A 228 9.47 23.49 -2.75
CA MET A 228 10.85 22.97 -2.72
C MET A 228 11.88 24.09 -2.59
N LEU A 229 11.75 25.15 -3.40
CA LEU A 229 12.66 26.30 -3.34
C LEU A 229 12.60 27.02 -1.99
N SER A 230 11.40 27.16 -1.40
CA SER A 230 11.23 27.73 -0.06
C SER A 230 11.93 26.89 1.02
N MET A 231 11.78 25.56 0.96
CA MET A 231 12.43 24.64 1.91
C MET A 231 13.96 24.65 1.77
N ILE A 232 14.48 24.68 0.54
CA ILE A 232 15.93 24.78 0.29
C ILE A 232 16.50 26.07 0.89
N ARG A 233 15.80 27.22 0.69
CA ARG A 233 16.22 28.50 1.29
C ARG A 233 16.25 28.42 2.81
N ARG A 234 15.22 27.82 3.42
CA ARG A 234 15.15 27.64 4.88
C ARG A 234 16.28 26.74 5.39
N ALA A 235 16.56 25.64 4.71
CA ALA A 235 17.64 24.72 5.09
C ALA A 235 19.01 25.42 5.09
N ARG A 236 19.29 26.23 4.05
CA ARG A 236 20.54 27.01 3.95
C ARG A 236 20.66 28.07 5.03
N GLN A 237 19.58 28.80 5.32
CA GLN A 237 19.55 29.78 6.41
C GLN A 237 19.86 29.13 7.77
N SER A 238 19.28 27.95 8.04
CA SER A 238 19.55 27.19 9.26
C SER A 238 20.98 26.63 9.32
N ALA A 239 21.65 26.45 8.18
CA ALA A 239 23.04 26.02 8.11
C ALA A 239 24.06 27.18 8.22
N GLY A 240 23.61 28.43 8.32
CA GLY A 240 24.49 29.61 8.38
C GLY A 240 25.06 30.04 7.02
N ASP A 241 24.55 29.48 5.93
CA ASP A 241 25.00 29.78 4.57
C ASP A 241 24.32 31.08 4.09
N GLN A 242 25.01 32.23 4.27
CA GLN A 242 24.48 33.57 4.00
C GLN A 242 24.77 34.12 2.59
N THR A 243 25.40 33.36 1.69
CA THR A 243 25.76 33.87 0.35
C THR A 243 24.57 33.80 -0.62
N TRP A 244 23.82 34.89 -0.75
CA TRP A 244 23.07 35.30 -1.95
C TRP A 244 23.03 36.82 -2.06
#